data_AF-A0A3N5NJR9-F1
#
_entry.id   AF-A0A3N5NJR9-F1
#
_cell.length_a   1.000
_cell.length_b   1.000
_cell.length_c   1.000
_cell.angle_alpha   90.00
_cell.angle_beta   90.00
_cell.angle_gamma   90.00
#
_symmetry.space_group_name_H-M   'P 1'
#
loop_
_entity.id
_entity.type
_entity.pdbx_description
1 polymer ?
#
loop_
_entity_poly.entity_id
_entity_poly.type
_entity_poly.pdbx_seq_one_letter_code
_entity_poly.pdbx_strand_id
1 'polypeptide(L)'
;MERARASAVTFALLLGGVLLAQTPEPTWLDRPLSNWNVPARALPAAKPADESIAELSARCSYTPLLRTTAGERALVEAGWVPFRMFDRQIVQRDVEIIGGLAGADGMCRPMDFNVFVFVKERFAGTLSPQVMESRSDGSIGGAIRLAEDDRMSAGFARYTDKDALCCPSSHVTVRYRLDRQAMPPVVVPVSIRVTRP
;
A
#
# COMPACT_ATOMS: atom_id res chain seq x y z
N MET A 1 -44.69 55.80 43.86
CA MET A 1 -44.33 54.39 43.69
C MET A 1 -43.84 54.19 42.25
N GLU A 2 -42.55 54.39 42.05
CA GLU A 2 -41.83 54.15 40.79
C GLU A 2 -41.69 52.65 40.53
N ARG A 3 -41.82 52.24 39.26
CA ARG A 3 -41.36 50.94 38.77
C ARG A 3 -40.36 51.18 37.66
N ALA A 4 -39.08 51.15 38.02
CA ALA A 4 -37.96 51.13 37.08
C ALA A 4 -37.96 49.82 36.28
N ARG A 5 -37.90 49.91 34.95
CA ARG A 5 -37.70 48.77 34.05
C ARG A 5 -36.20 48.69 33.75
N ALA A 6 -35.53 47.67 34.25
CA ALA A 6 -34.16 47.35 33.88
C ALA A 6 -34.16 46.53 32.58
N SER A 7 -33.67 47.11 31.49
CA SER A 7 -33.40 46.40 30.25
C SER A 7 -32.06 45.68 30.35
N ALA A 8 -32.09 44.34 30.39
CA ALA A 8 -30.89 43.52 30.25
C ALA A 8 -30.50 43.44 28.78
N VAL A 9 -29.31 43.96 28.44
CA VAL A 9 -28.68 43.79 27.12
C VAL A 9 -27.87 42.50 27.15
N THR A 10 -28.32 41.48 26.43
CA THR A 10 -27.59 40.20 26.28
C THR A 10 -26.54 40.35 25.18
N PHE A 11 -25.27 40.32 25.56
CA PHE A 11 -24.13 40.35 24.64
C PHE A 11 -23.86 38.92 24.13
N ALA A 12 -24.20 38.63 22.87
CA ALA A 12 -23.93 37.34 22.24
C ALA A 12 -22.47 37.26 21.78
N LEU A 13 -21.64 36.51 22.52
CA LEU A 13 -20.28 36.15 22.10
C LEU A 13 -20.35 35.10 20.97
N LEU A 14 -20.04 35.51 19.75
CA LEU A 14 -19.80 34.62 18.61
C LEU A 14 -18.42 33.95 18.79
N LEU A 15 -18.39 32.72 19.29
CA LEU A 15 -17.21 31.85 19.23
C LEU A 15 -17.05 31.34 17.79
N GLY A 16 -16.24 32.05 17.00
CA GLY A 16 -15.77 31.56 15.70
C GLY A 16 -14.79 30.41 15.90
N GLY A 17 -15.24 29.17 15.64
CA GLY A 17 -14.36 28.01 15.61
C GLY A 17 -13.44 28.07 14.39
N VAL A 18 -12.13 28.18 14.62
CA VAL A 18 -11.13 28.02 13.56
C VAL A 18 -11.07 26.54 13.19
N LEU A 19 -11.71 26.18 12.08
CA LEU A 19 -11.49 24.89 11.42
C LEU A 19 -10.06 24.88 10.87
N LEU A 20 -9.11 24.34 11.63
CA LEU A 20 -7.80 24.01 11.10
C LEU A 20 -7.99 22.89 10.08
N ALA A 21 -7.81 23.20 8.79
CA ALA A 21 -7.74 22.20 7.75
C ALA A 21 -6.56 21.27 8.07
N GLN A 22 -6.86 19.99 8.36
CA GLN A 22 -5.82 19.00 8.56
C GLN A 22 -5.17 18.73 7.20
N THR A 23 -3.92 19.18 7.01
CA THR A 23 -3.14 18.78 5.84
C THR A 23 -2.97 17.26 5.87
N PRO A 24 -3.21 16.54 4.77
CA PRO A 24 -3.00 15.10 4.69
C PRO A 24 -1.59 14.76 5.20
N GLU A 25 -1.48 13.72 6.03
CA GLU A 25 -0.19 13.33 6.56
C GLU A 25 0.76 12.91 5.42
N PRO A 26 2.01 13.44 5.40
CA PRO A 26 2.97 13.09 4.37
C PRO A 26 3.29 11.59 4.40
N THR A 27 3.18 10.95 3.23
CA THR A 27 3.50 9.53 3.05
C THR A 27 5.01 9.29 3.05
N TRP A 28 5.42 8.02 3.04
CA TRP A 28 6.83 7.65 2.86
C TRP A 28 7.41 8.11 1.51
N LEU A 29 6.56 8.38 0.51
CA LEU A 29 6.96 8.89 -0.81
C LEU A 29 7.39 10.37 -0.78
N ASP A 30 7.05 11.09 0.29
CA ASP A 30 7.34 12.51 0.47
C ASP A 30 8.62 12.74 1.31
N ARG A 31 9.35 11.66 1.61
CA ARG A 31 10.55 11.66 2.45
C ARG A 31 11.74 11.07 1.67
N PRO A 32 12.99 11.41 2.06
CA PRO A 32 14.16 10.73 1.52
C PRO A 32 14.04 9.20 1.67
N LEU A 33 14.35 8.47 0.59
CA LEU A 33 14.30 7.01 0.62
C LEU A 33 15.35 6.45 1.58
N SER A 34 14.89 5.60 2.50
CA SER A 34 15.72 4.68 3.26
C SER A 34 15.34 3.25 2.89
N ASN A 35 16.29 2.33 2.82
CA ASN A 35 15.97 0.93 2.61
C ASN A 35 15.30 0.33 3.84
N TRP A 36 14.02 -0.06 3.73
CA TRP A 36 13.26 -0.73 4.78
C TRP A 36 13.37 -2.26 4.74
N ASN A 37 13.90 -2.81 3.65
CA ASN A 37 14.11 -4.24 3.50
C ASN A 37 15.45 -4.62 4.13
N VAL A 38 15.42 -5.65 4.96
CA VAL A 38 16.59 -6.16 5.68
C VAL A 38 16.86 -7.60 5.23
N PRO A 39 18.11 -7.96 4.89
CA PRO A 39 18.45 -9.35 4.57
C PRO A 39 18.03 -10.32 5.68
N ALA A 40 17.56 -11.50 5.29
CA ALA A 40 17.10 -12.56 6.19
C ALA A 40 15.93 -12.20 7.11
N ARG A 41 15.30 -11.02 6.95
CA ARG A 41 14.07 -10.69 7.65
C ARG A 41 13.00 -11.71 7.28
N ALA A 42 12.25 -12.18 8.28
CA ALA A 42 11.10 -13.03 8.05
C ALA A 42 10.04 -12.31 7.22
N LEU A 43 9.27 -13.08 6.45
CA LEU A 43 8.11 -12.55 5.74
C LEU A 43 7.11 -11.96 6.76
N PRO A 44 6.69 -10.69 6.62
CA PRO A 44 5.74 -10.09 7.56
C PRO A 44 4.41 -10.85 7.56
N ALA A 45 3.91 -11.21 8.73
CA ALA A 45 2.58 -11.80 8.86
C ALA A 45 1.50 -10.79 8.46
N ALA A 46 0.44 -11.28 7.82
CA ALA A 46 -0.78 -10.51 7.63
C ALA A 46 -1.37 -10.15 9.00
N LYS A 47 -1.90 -8.93 9.11
CA LYS A 47 -2.70 -8.59 10.29
C LYS A 47 -3.98 -9.44 10.27
N PRO A 48 -4.43 -9.96 11.43
CA PRO A 48 -5.73 -10.58 11.51
C PRO A 48 -6.81 -9.61 11.02
N ALA A 49 -7.66 -10.07 10.12
CA ALA A 49 -8.85 -9.36 9.68
C ALA A 49 -10.09 -9.94 10.39
N ASP A 50 -11.17 -9.16 10.44
CA ASP A 50 -12.45 -9.61 10.99
C ASP A 50 -13.07 -10.73 10.14
N GLU A 51 -12.81 -10.71 8.83
CA GLU A 51 -13.19 -11.74 7.86
C GLU A 51 -12.04 -12.75 7.71
N SER A 52 -12.34 -14.05 7.75
CA SER A 52 -11.33 -15.07 7.49
C SER A 52 -10.93 -15.10 6.01
N ILE A 53 -9.73 -15.60 5.73
CA ILE A 53 -9.25 -15.80 4.35
C ILE A 53 -10.21 -16.66 3.52
N ALA A 54 -10.85 -17.66 4.13
CA ALA A 54 -11.79 -18.54 3.43
C ALA A 54 -13.07 -17.80 3.04
N GLU A 55 -13.61 -16.99 3.94
CA GLU A 55 -14.79 -16.14 3.68
C GLU A 55 -14.48 -15.10 2.62
N LEU A 56 -13.35 -14.41 2.74
CA LEU A 56 -12.87 -13.43 1.77
C LEU A 56 -12.71 -14.04 0.38
N SER A 57 -12.07 -15.22 0.30
CA SER A 57 -11.87 -15.92 -0.98
C SER A 57 -13.20 -16.35 -1.62
N ALA A 58 -14.16 -16.80 -0.82
CA ALA A 58 -15.49 -17.17 -1.29
C ALA A 58 -16.28 -15.95 -1.81
N ARG A 59 -16.27 -14.84 -1.05
CA ARG A 59 -16.96 -13.59 -1.41
C ARG A 59 -16.40 -12.97 -2.68
N CYS A 60 -15.07 -12.91 -2.77
CA CYS A 60 -14.38 -12.22 -3.86
C CYS A 60 -13.97 -13.11 -5.02
N SER A 61 -14.34 -14.39 -4.99
CA SER A 61 -13.95 -15.36 -6.03
C SER A 61 -12.46 -15.33 -6.33
N TYR A 62 -11.63 -15.09 -5.31
CA TYR A 62 -10.19 -15.27 -5.46
C TYR A 62 -9.96 -16.76 -5.70
N THR A 63 -9.68 -17.10 -6.97
CA THR A 63 -9.41 -18.46 -7.51
C THR A 63 -8.63 -19.28 -6.50
N PRO A 64 -8.89 -20.61 -6.35
CA PRO A 64 -8.23 -21.46 -5.35
C PRO A 64 -6.75 -21.12 -5.29
N LEU A 65 -6.45 -20.44 -4.17
CA LEU A 65 -5.26 -19.70 -3.84
C LEU A 65 -4.08 -20.14 -4.71
N LEU A 66 -3.62 -19.23 -5.56
CA LEU A 66 -2.29 -19.29 -6.16
C LEU A 66 -1.32 -19.83 -5.10
N ARG A 67 -0.89 -21.09 -5.26
CA ARG A 67 -0.08 -21.90 -4.32
C ARG A 67 0.93 -22.76 -5.10
N THR A 68 1.17 -22.37 -6.35
CA THR A 68 2.00 -23.05 -7.32
C THR A 68 3.48 -22.75 -7.10
N THR A 69 3.82 -21.56 -6.63
CA THR A 69 5.21 -21.17 -6.33
C THR A 69 5.52 -21.26 -4.84
N ALA A 70 6.81 -21.24 -4.49
CA ALA A 70 7.22 -21.14 -3.08
C ALA A 70 6.82 -19.79 -2.46
N GLY A 71 6.87 -18.69 -3.22
CA GLY A 71 6.44 -17.38 -2.75
C GLY A 71 4.95 -17.34 -2.44
N GLU A 72 4.13 -17.90 -3.33
CA GLU A 72 2.69 -18.09 -3.13
C GLU A 72 2.37 -18.88 -1.84
N ARG A 73 3.05 -20.02 -1.62
CA ARG A 73 2.87 -20.82 -0.40
C ARG A 73 3.30 -20.07 0.85
N ALA A 74 4.46 -19.39 0.81
CA ALA A 74 4.96 -18.61 1.93
C ALA A 74 4.01 -17.45 2.32
N LEU A 75 3.38 -16.82 1.34
CA LEU A 75 2.34 -15.82 1.59
C LEU A 75 1.15 -16.42 2.33
N VAL A 76 0.65 -17.57 1.89
CA VAL A 76 -0.49 -18.19 2.58
C VAL A 76 -0.13 -18.64 4.00
N GLU A 77 1.06 -19.21 4.21
CA GLU A 77 1.55 -19.59 5.54
C GLU A 77 1.63 -18.38 6.49
N ALA A 78 1.89 -17.19 5.94
CA ALA A 78 1.91 -15.95 6.69
C ALA A 78 0.55 -15.23 6.76
N GLY A 79 -0.52 -15.85 6.30
CA GLY A 79 -1.89 -15.32 6.41
C GLY A 79 -2.31 -14.37 5.29
N TRP A 80 -1.60 -14.34 4.16
CA TRP A 80 -1.97 -13.52 3.01
C TRP A 80 -2.74 -14.34 1.98
N VAL A 81 -3.68 -13.69 1.27
CA VAL A 81 -4.26 -14.20 0.02
C VAL A 81 -3.36 -13.76 -1.14
N PRO A 82 -2.67 -14.67 -1.84
CA PRO A 82 -1.82 -14.31 -2.95
C PRO A 82 -2.66 -13.91 -4.16
N PHE A 83 -2.27 -12.83 -4.84
CA PHE A 83 -2.95 -12.37 -6.04
C PHE A 83 -1.96 -11.81 -7.07
N ARG A 84 -2.38 -11.84 -8.33
CA ARG A 84 -1.62 -11.28 -9.45
C ARG A 84 -1.92 -9.80 -9.57
N MET A 85 -0.88 -8.99 -9.57
CA MET A 85 -1.02 -7.56 -9.84
C MET A 85 -1.42 -7.35 -11.31
N PHE A 86 -2.62 -6.79 -11.54
CA PHE A 86 -3.22 -6.61 -12.88
C PHE A 86 -3.29 -7.92 -13.69
N ASP A 87 -3.66 -9.02 -13.04
CA ASP A 87 -3.80 -10.37 -13.64
C ASP A 87 -2.53 -10.94 -14.28
N ARG A 88 -1.36 -10.31 -14.02
CA ARG A 88 -0.08 -10.77 -14.54
C ARG A 88 0.72 -11.54 -13.50
N GLN A 89 1.28 -12.66 -13.93
CA GLN A 89 2.40 -13.30 -13.23
C GLN A 89 3.68 -12.55 -13.58
N ILE A 90 4.41 -12.06 -12.57
CA ILE A 90 5.64 -11.29 -12.76
C ILE A 90 6.80 -12.15 -12.26
N VAL A 91 7.34 -12.97 -13.15
CA VAL A 91 8.46 -13.86 -12.87
C VAL A 91 9.52 -13.68 -13.95
N GLN A 92 10.78 -13.55 -13.53
CA GLN A 92 11.91 -13.52 -14.45
C GLN A 92 13.13 -14.14 -13.78
N ARG A 93 13.74 -15.14 -14.43
CA ARG A 93 14.86 -15.92 -13.89
C ARG A 93 14.51 -16.50 -12.51
N ASP A 94 15.21 -16.06 -11.48
CA ASP A 94 15.03 -16.49 -10.09
C ASP A 94 14.19 -15.51 -9.25
N VAL A 95 13.61 -14.49 -9.87
CA VAL A 95 12.84 -13.44 -9.18
C VAL A 95 11.34 -13.60 -9.48
N GLU A 96 10.54 -13.56 -8.41
CA GLU A 96 9.08 -13.54 -8.45
C GLU A 96 8.59 -12.30 -7.71
N ILE A 97 7.63 -11.59 -8.31
CA ILE A 97 6.92 -10.48 -7.68
C ILE A 97 5.44 -10.81 -7.63
N ILE A 98 4.87 -10.81 -6.42
CA ILE A 98 3.50 -11.23 -6.17
C ILE A 98 2.82 -10.35 -5.12
N GLY A 99 1.53 -10.06 -5.31
CA GLY A 99 0.72 -9.35 -4.33
C GLY A 99 0.22 -10.31 -3.24
N GLY A 100 0.14 -9.81 -2.01
CA GLY A 100 -0.59 -10.47 -0.92
C GLY A 100 -1.56 -9.47 -0.29
N LEU A 101 -2.83 -9.84 -0.17
CA LEU A 101 -3.86 -9.05 0.50
C LEU A 101 -4.34 -9.76 1.77
N ALA A 102 -4.68 -8.98 2.79
CA ALA A 102 -5.30 -9.49 4.02
C ALA A 102 -6.80 -9.16 4.10
N GLY A 103 -7.27 -8.23 3.27
CA GLY A 103 -8.68 -7.87 3.18
C GLY A 103 -9.08 -7.43 1.78
N ALA A 104 -10.38 -7.24 1.56
CA ALA A 104 -10.88 -6.57 0.38
C ALA A 104 -12.14 -5.77 0.69
N ASP A 105 -12.35 -4.68 -0.04
CA ASP A 105 -13.57 -3.89 0.12
C ASP A 105 -14.81 -4.54 -0.52
N GLY A 106 -15.95 -3.83 -0.49
CA GLY A 106 -17.21 -4.32 -1.06
C GLY A 106 -17.19 -4.54 -2.57
N MET A 107 -16.19 -4.02 -3.27
CA MET A 107 -15.95 -4.24 -4.70
C MET A 107 -14.80 -5.22 -4.96
N CYS A 108 -14.36 -5.94 -3.91
CA CYS A 108 -13.28 -6.92 -3.95
C CYS A 108 -11.94 -6.36 -4.44
N ARG A 109 -11.68 -5.08 -4.14
CA ARG A 109 -10.37 -4.46 -4.35
C ARG A 109 -9.47 -4.77 -3.15
N PRO A 110 -8.18 -5.08 -3.35
CA PRO A 110 -7.25 -5.38 -2.28
C PRO A 110 -7.19 -4.29 -1.20
N MET A 111 -7.37 -4.69 0.05
CA MET A 111 -7.17 -3.89 1.27
C MET A 111 -6.11 -4.56 2.13
N ASP A 112 -5.44 -3.77 2.97
CA ASP A 112 -4.33 -4.25 3.81
C ASP A 112 -3.36 -5.11 3.02
N PHE A 113 -2.91 -4.63 1.86
CA PHE A 113 -2.14 -5.42 0.91
C PHE A 113 -0.71 -4.89 0.76
N ASN A 114 0.21 -5.75 0.34
CA ASN A 114 1.53 -5.35 -0.12
C ASN A 114 1.96 -6.18 -1.32
N VAL A 115 3.07 -5.80 -1.95
CA VAL A 115 3.69 -6.55 -3.03
C VAL A 115 5.05 -7.04 -2.56
N PHE A 116 5.22 -8.34 -2.63
CA PHE A 116 6.34 -9.10 -2.10
C PHE A 116 7.25 -9.55 -3.22
N VAL A 117 8.54 -9.53 -2.96
CA VAL A 117 9.57 -9.98 -3.90
C VAL A 117 10.26 -11.20 -3.31
N PHE A 118 10.36 -12.25 -4.11
CA PHE A 118 11.08 -13.48 -3.79
C PHE A 118 12.23 -13.67 -4.76
N VAL A 119 13.36 -14.14 -4.25
CA VAL A 119 14.56 -14.46 -5.03
C VAL A 119 15.03 -15.85 -4.65
N LYS A 120 15.12 -16.76 -5.63
CA LYS A 120 15.38 -18.19 -5.41
C LYS A 120 14.49 -18.75 -4.29
N GLU A 121 13.19 -18.45 -4.41
CA GLU A 121 12.14 -18.90 -3.47
C GLU A 121 12.25 -18.32 -2.05
N ARG A 122 13.17 -17.38 -1.79
CA ARG A 122 13.33 -16.71 -0.49
C ARG A 122 12.81 -15.28 -0.53
N PHE A 123 12.14 -14.87 0.53
CA PHE A 123 11.66 -13.50 0.68
C PHE A 123 12.84 -12.51 0.67
N ALA A 124 12.77 -11.53 -0.22
CA ALA A 124 13.80 -10.50 -0.44
C ALA A 124 13.33 -9.09 -0.07
N GLY A 125 12.04 -8.91 0.24
CA GLY A 125 11.49 -7.62 0.67
C GLY A 125 10.13 -7.29 0.06
N THR A 126 9.62 -6.12 0.42
CA THR A 126 8.38 -5.54 -0.12
C THR A 126 8.66 -4.31 -0.97
N LEU A 127 7.73 -4.01 -1.88
CA LEU A 127 7.79 -2.79 -2.68
C LEU A 127 7.27 -1.55 -1.93
N SER A 128 6.50 -1.71 -0.86
CA SER A 128 6.10 -0.62 0.04
C SER A 128 6.55 -0.92 1.48
N PRO A 129 7.03 0.08 2.26
CA PRO A 129 7.37 -0.09 3.67
C PRO A 129 6.15 -0.36 4.55
N GLN A 130 4.95 -0.04 4.07
CA GLN A 130 3.68 -0.18 4.78
C GLN A 130 2.66 -0.94 3.93
N VAL A 131 1.69 -1.57 4.59
CA VAL A 131 0.50 -2.08 3.91
C VAL A 131 -0.26 -0.94 3.25
N MET A 132 -0.90 -1.24 2.13
CA MET A 132 -1.59 -0.29 1.28
C MET A 132 -3.07 -0.65 1.21
N GLU A 133 -3.86 0.33 0.81
CA GLU A 133 -5.27 0.17 0.52
C GLU A 133 -5.52 0.55 -0.93
N SER A 134 -6.40 -0.19 -1.62
CA SER A 134 -6.67 0.14 -3.01
C SER A 134 -7.30 1.53 -3.11
N ARG A 135 -6.78 2.33 -4.05
CA ARG A 135 -7.28 3.67 -4.32
C ARG A 135 -7.08 4.68 -3.18
N SER A 136 -5.96 4.55 -2.45
CA SER A 136 -5.49 5.53 -1.48
C SER A 136 -4.13 6.15 -1.86
N ASP A 137 -3.74 7.25 -1.23
CA ASP A 137 -2.45 7.90 -1.47
C ASP A 137 -1.29 6.96 -1.13
N GLY A 138 -0.33 6.82 -2.04
CA GLY A 138 0.81 5.93 -1.86
C GLY A 138 0.49 4.44 -2.01
N SER A 139 -0.67 4.09 -2.58
CA SER A 139 -0.98 2.72 -2.99
C SER A 139 -0.41 2.39 -4.37
N ILE A 140 -0.02 1.14 -4.61
CA ILE A 140 0.36 0.72 -5.97
C ILE A 140 -0.90 0.72 -6.85
N GLY A 141 -0.93 1.61 -7.82
CA GLY A 141 -1.99 1.76 -8.81
C GLY A 141 -1.51 1.73 -10.26
N GLY A 142 -0.19 1.66 -10.48
CA GLY A 142 0.43 1.61 -11.80
C GLY A 142 1.19 0.31 -12.06
N ALA A 143 1.73 0.17 -13.27
CA ALA A 143 2.45 -1.02 -13.68
C ALA A 143 3.68 -1.33 -12.80
N ILE A 144 3.81 -2.60 -12.42
CA ILE A 144 5.07 -3.16 -11.92
C ILE A 144 5.84 -3.73 -13.10
N ARG A 145 7.13 -3.41 -13.18
CA ARG A 145 8.05 -3.93 -14.19
C ARG A 145 9.27 -4.53 -13.51
N LEU A 146 9.68 -5.69 -14.00
CA LEU A 146 10.94 -6.35 -13.67
C LEU A 146 11.78 -6.34 -14.96
N ALA A 147 13.00 -5.82 -14.87
CA ALA A 147 13.94 -5.74 -15.98
C ALA A 147 15.02 -6.84 -15.86
N GLU A 148 15.67 -7.15 -16.97
CA GLU A 148 16.70 -8.19 -17.06
C GLU A 148 17.90 -7.98 -16.14
N ASP A 149 18.20 -6.73 -15.76
CA ASP A 149 19.37 -6.34 -14.98
C ASP A 149 19.06 -6.11 -13.49
N ASP A 150 18.10 -6.87 -12.96
CA ASP A 150 17.71 -6.84 -11.55
C ASP A 150 17.16 -5.48 -11.07
N ARG A 151 16.74 -4.64 -12.02
CA ARG A 151 16.00 -3.42 -11.74
C ARG A 151 14.51 -3.71 -11.76
N MET A 152 13.80 -3.08 -10.83
CA MET A 152 12.35 -3.11 -10.77
C MET A 152 11.80 -1.69 -10.71
N SER A 153 10.55 -1.52 -11.12
CA SER A 153 9.82 -0.28 -10.91
C SER A 153 8.38 -0.57 -10.57
N ALA A 154 7.79 0.22 -9.68
CA ALA A 154 6.38 0.19 -9.36
C ALA A 154 5.79 1.61 -9.41
N GLY A 155 4.60 1.73 -10.00
CA GLY A 155 3.84 2.97 -10.03
C GLY A 155 2.90 3.08 -8.83
N PHE A 156 3.03 4.16 -8.08
CA PHE A 156 2.20 4.50 -6.93
C PHE A 156 1.27 5.64 -7.31
N ALA A 157 0.00 5.50 -6.97
CA ALA A 157 -0.99 6.54 -7.13
C ALA A 157 -0.80 7.62 -6.07
N ARG A 158 -1.00 8.88 -6.46
CA ARG A 158 -1.04 10.01 -5.53
C ARG A 158 -2.45 10.58 -5.48
N TYR A 159 -3.06 10.53 -4.30
CA TYR A 159 -4.40 11.05 -4.04
C TYR A 159 -4.31 12.29 -3.15
N THR A 160 -5.18 13.25 -3.42
CA THR A 160 -5.50 14.37 -2.53
C THR A 160 -6.91 14.19 -1.97
N ASP A 161 -7.27 15.01 -0.99
CA ASP A 161 -8.62 15.12 -0.44
C ASP A 161 -9.68 15.53 -1.48
N LYS A 162 -9.25 16.10 -2.61
CA LYS A 162 -10.12 16.52 -3.73
C LYS A 162 -10.30 15.43 -4.79
N ASP A 163 -9.52 14.36 -4.73
CA ASP A 163 -9.55 13.31 -5.74
C ASP A 163 -10.73 12.37 -5.48
N ALA A 164 -11.48 12.08 -6.55
CA ALA A 164 -12.45 10.99 -6.50
C ALA A 164 -11.70 9.66 -6.36
N LEU A 165 -12.28 8.69 -5.66
CA LEU A 165 -11.66 7.37 -5.44
C LEU A 165 -11.22 6.68 -6.74
N CYS A 166 -11.81 6.96 -7.90
CA CYS A 166 -11.39 6.33 -9.16
C CYS A 166 -10.07 6.85 -9.72
N CYS A 167 -9.65 8.04 -9.30
CA CYS A 167 -8.95 8.95 -10.19
C CYS A 167 -7.90 9.75 -9.41
N PRO A 168 -6.69 9.20 -9.21
CA PRO A 168 -5.61 9.93 -8.56
C PRO A 168 -5.17 11.12 -9.41
N SER A 169 -4.86 12.25 -8.77
CA SER A 169 -4.38 13.46 -9.44
C SER A 169 -2.97 13.33 -10.03
N SER A 170 -2.15 12.42 -9.51
CA SER A 170 -0.83 12.15 -10.07
C SER A 170 -0.32 10.75 -9.73
N HIS A 171 0.84 10.41 -10.29
CA HIS A 171 1.53 9.16 -9.99
C HIS A 171 3.00 9.42 -9.69
N VAL A 172 3.62 8.54 -8.91
CA VAL A 172 5.06 8.48 -8.77
C VAL A 172 5.56 7.08 -9.11
N THR A 173 6.71 6.98 -9.74
CA THR A 173 7.39 5.71 -9.96
C THR A 173 8.52 5.58 -8.96
N VAL A 174 8.49 4.52 -8.15
CA VAL A 174 9.64 4.12 -7.35
C VAL A 174 10.42 3.09 -8.16
N ARG A 175 11.74 3.29 -8.24
CA ARG A 175 12.68 2.33 -8.83
C ARG A 175 13.39 1.59 -7.72
N TYR A 176 13.63 0.32 -7.95
CA TYR A 176 14.33 -0.57 -7.05
C TYR A 176 15.45 -1.28 -7.79
N ARG A 177 16.43 -1.74 -7.03
CA ARG A 177 17.48 -2.67 -7.46
C ARG A 177 17.48 -3.85 -6.51
N LEU A 178 17.69 -5.06 -7.03
CA LEU A 178 18.01 -6.20 -6.17
C LEU A 178 19.50 -6.15 -5.82
N ASP A 179 19.81 -6.01 -4.54
CA ASP A 179 21.18 -6.16 -4.04
C ASP A 179 21.47 -7.65 -3.84
N ARG A 180 22.24 -8.22 -4.77
CA ARG A 180 22.68 -9.62 -4.74
C ARG A 180 23.96 -9.84 -3.92
N GLN A 181 24.63 -8.77 -3.46
CA GLN A 181 25.78 -8.90 -2.57
C GLN A 181 25.34 -9.13 -1.12
N ALA A 182 24.14 -8.66 -0.76
CA ALA A 182 23.48 -9.06 0.46
C ALA A 182 23.21 -10.57 0.50
N MET A 183 23.32 -11.17 1.68
CA MET A 183 23.10 -12.60 1.91
C MET A 183 22.01 -12.80 2.98
N PRO A 184 20.77 -13.22 2.62
CA PRO A 184 20.24 -13.40 1.26
C PRO A 184 20.04 -12.06 0.51
N PRO A 185 19.84 -12.09 -0.82
CA PRO A 185 19.58 -10.89 -1.62
C PRO A 185 18.38 -10.08 -1.10
N VAL A 186 18.45 -8.75 -1.25
CA VAL A 186 17.43 -7.83 -0.71
C VAL A 186 17.03 -6.77 -1.74
N VAL A 187 15.76 -6.40 -1.76
CA VAL A 187 15.26 -5.32 -2.62
C VAL A 187 15.59 -3.96 -2.01
N VAL A 188 16.20 -3.08 -2.78
CA VAL A 188 16.60 -1.73 -2.34
C VAL A 188 15.86 -0.67 -3.16
N PRO A 189 15.06 0.22 -2.54
CA PRO A 189 14.51 1.38 -3.24
C PRO A 189 15.64 2.37 -3.54
N VAL A 190 15.75 2.82 -4.79
CA VAL A 190 16.89 3.66 -5.24
C VAL A 190 16.50 5.07 -5.70
N SER A 191 15.26 5.27 -6.18
CA SER A 191 14.80 6.61 -6.57
C SER A 191 13.28 6.68 -6.67
N ILE A 192 12.74 7.88 -6.46
CA ILE A 192 11.35 8.24 -6.75
C ILE A 192 11.37 9.22 -7.93
N ARG A 193 10.47 9.04 -8.89
CA ARG A 193 10.24 10.00 -9.97
C ARG A 193 8.77 10.33 -10.07
N VAL A 194 8.44 11.61 -10.05
CA VAL A 194 7.08 12.06 -10.35
C VAL A 194 6.79 11.78 -11.82
N THR A 195 5.69 11.09 -12.06
CA THR A 195 5.13 10.86 -13.38
C THR A 195 3.83 11.66 -13.44
N ARG A 196 3.89 12.83 -14.08
CA ARG A 196 2.69 13.63 -14.33
C ARG A 196 1.79 12.85 -15.32
N PRO A 197 0.46 12.87 -15.14
CA PRO A 197 -0.48 12.22 -16.07
C PRO A 197 -0.29 12.67 -17.51
#